data_AF-A0A4S2QFR9-F1
#
_entry.id   AF-A0A4S2QFR9-F1
#
_cell.length_a   1.000
_cell.length_b   1.000
_cell.length_c   1.000
_cell.angle_alpha   90.00
_cell.angle_beta   90.00
_cell.angle_gamma   90.00
#
_symmetry.space_group_name_H-M   'P 1'
#
loop_
_entity.id
_entity.type
_entity.pdbx_description
1 polymer ?
#
loop_
_entity_poly.entity_id
_entity_poly.type
_entity_poly.pdbx_seq_one_letter_code
_entity_poly.pdbx_strand_id
1 'polypeptide(L)'
;PSAVNFYNEFKKLSTGDQNIRNGVDLLIAILTKNDYFDSKVSVISVNAPKKQKPYFNLQNGNIALKLDNTDLTKSNANFELLVGSVKQTPEDNAQKWDAKDGKLSVQLKDYNIANELSLIPFFLETLTVKSPPSKDNKDFLHLKDKWVREFRENSNIDFSLHSLNLFENKITALTFNNKSRSESDQYNTSFTLNTKKISVPEQSMQIEDLSISIPLKLNDPRLYWSSAFCLGAYETLCQTYLTTATQEKYLNNAWSDLNFILDHTNVTFNLNTSPETKAYPVKFEANGMMTKAPEDAKSSQGWSFLDRIEGLLRISFDKRLVEIQDEKTSKIKEQSSYWHMIQSKIKPYDTILPAFVAEGENYVAKFEKNDNGYFINGKSFKEIEESSSEK
;
A
#
# COMPACT_ATOMS: atom_id res chain seq x y z
N PRO A 1 -22.12 21.35 -29.28
CA PRO A 1 -22.65 20.70 -28.05
C PRO A 1 -23.61 19.56 -28.41
N SER A 2 -23.10 18.34 -28.56
CA SER A 2 -23.91 17.12 -28.63
C SER A 2 -24.24 16.68 -27.20
N ALA A 3 -25.36 17.15 -26.66
CA ALA A 3 -25.82 16.74 -25.34
C ALA A 3 -26.35 15.30 -25.41
N VAL A 4 -25.59 14.35 -24.88
CA VAL A 4 -26.08 12.98 -24.66
C VAL A 4 -27.15 13.04 -23.57
N ASN A 5 -28.39 12.65 -23.90
CA ASN A 5 -29.45 12.55 -22.90
C ASN A 5 -29.21 11.28 -22.06
N PHE A 6 -28.62 11.48 -20.88
CA PHE A 6 -28.30 10.42 -19.92
C PHE A 6 -29.49 9.50 -19.61
N TYR A 7 -30.70 10.04 -19.48
CA TYR A 7 -31.89 9.24 -19.20
C TYR A 7 -32.20 8.27 -20.35
N ASN A 8 -32.10 8.74 -21.60
CA ASN A 8 -32.38 7.91 -22.77
C ASN A 8 -31.32 6.80 -22.95
N GLU A 9 -30.04 7.09 -22.70
CA GLU A 9 -28.99 6.07 -22.77
C GLU A 9 -29.11 5.03 -21.63
N PHE A 10 -29.43 5.47 -20.41
CA PHE A 10 -29.64 4.56 -19.29
C PHE A 10 -30.91 3.71 -19.46
N LYS A 11 -31.96 4.28 -20.06
CA LYS A 11 -33.20 3.55 -20.37
C LYS A 11 -32.97 2.42 -21.39
N LYS A 12 -32.00 2.54 -22.30
CA LYS A 12 -31.61 1.44 -23.19
C LYS A 12 -31.05 0.23 -22.42
N LEU A 13 -30.46 0.43 -21.24
CA LEU A 13 -30.03 -0.67 -20.35
C LEU A 13 -31.20 -1.39 -19.66
N SER A 14 -32.38 -0.77 -19.61
CA SER A 14 -33.58 -1.33 -18.97
C SER A 14 -34.44 -2.19 -19.90
N THR A 15 -34.14 -2.22 -21.20
CA THR A 15 -34.96 -2.88 -22.23
C THR A 15 -34.18 -4.00 -22.94
N GLY A 16 -34.27 -5.23 -22.41
CA GLY A 16 -34.01 -6.50 -23.14
C GLY A 16 -32.56 -6.80 -23.57
N ASP A 17 -32.06 -7.99 -23.21
CA ASP A 17 -30.70 -8.51 -23.46
C ASP A 17 -29.57 -7.77 -22.73
N GLN A 18 -29.62 -7.87 -21.40
CA GLN A 18 -28.59 -7.42 -20.47
C GLN A 18 -27.35 -8.33 -20.55
N ASN A 19 -26.29 -7.85 -21.22
CA ASN A 19 -24.94 -8.36 -21.00
C ASN A 19 -24.13 -7.27 -20.28
N ILE A 20 -23.40 -7.64 -19.22
CA ILE A 20 -22.50 -6.74 -18.46
C ILE A 20 -21.58 -5.95 -19.38
N ARG A 21 -21.19 -6.53 -20.51
CA ARG A 21 -20.43 -5.88 -21.58
C ARG A 21 -21.11 -4.62 -22.12
N ASN A 22 -22.40 -4.69 -22.46
CA ASN A 22 -23.14 -3.54 -22.98
C ASN A 22 -23.22 -2.40 -21.96
N GLY A 23 -23.35 -2.75 -20.66
CA GLY A 23 -23.35 -1.77 -19.58
C GLY A 23 -21.99 -1.08 -19.42
N VAL A 24 -20.91 -1.84 -19.46
CA VAL A 24 -19.55 -1.29 -19.36
C VAL A 24 -19.19 -0.45 -20.58
N ASP A 25 -19.53 -0.90 -21.80
CA ASP A 25 -19.31 -0.14 -23.03
C ASP A 25 -20.04 1.21 -23.00
N LEU A 26 -21.28 1.24 -22.47
CA LEU A 26 -22.02 2.48 -22.30
C LEU A 26 -21.34 3.41 -21.27
N LEU A 27 -20.91 2.88 -20.13
CA LEU A 27 -20.21 3.68 -19.11
C LEU A 27 -18.92 4.28 -19.66
N ILE A 28 -18.11 3.49 -20.38
CA ILE A 28 -16.92 3.99 -21.05
C ILE A 28 -17.29 5.12 -22.02
N ALA A 29 -18.29 4.89 -22.87
CA ALA A 29 -18.73 5.88 -23.84
C ALA A 29 -19.17 7.20 -23.19
N ILE A 30 -19.88 7.13 -22.06
CA ILE A 30 -20.30 8.29 -21.28
C ILE A 30 -19.09 9.07 -20.76
N LEU A 31 -18.12 8.36 -20.20
CA LEU A 31 -16.96 8.95 -19.55
C LEU A 31 -15.94 9.52 -20.54
N THR A 32 -15.82 8.96 -21.75
CA THR A 32 -14.66 9.22 -22.62
C THR A 32 -14.98 9.79 -24.00
N LYS A 33 -16.24 9.72 -24.48
CA LYS A 33 -16.60 10.29 -25.81
C LYS A 33 -16.69 11.81 -25.83
N ASN A 34 -16.76 12.46 -24.68
CA ASN A 34 -16.74 13.92 -24.60
C ASN A 34 -15.32 14.37 -24.26
N ASP A 35 -14.86 15.45 -24.92
CA ASP A 35 -13.57 16.09 -24.63
C ASP A 35 -13.44 16.44 -23.14
N TYR A 36 -14.55 16.80 -22.50
CA TYR A 36 -14.62 17.07 -21.07
C TYR A 36 -15.79 16.34 -20.42
N PHE A 37 -15.54 15.76 -19.25
CA PHE A 37 -16.55 15.22 -18.36
C PHE A 37 -16.41 15.88 -17.00
N ASP A 38 -17.47 16.49 -16.46
CA ASP A 38 -17.51 17.05 -15.11
C ASP A 38 -18.82 16.61 -14.47
N SER A 39 -18.73 15.79 -13.43
CA SER A 39 -19.89 15.23 -12.74
C SER A 39 -19.71 15.25 -11.24
N LYS A 40 -20.83 15.45 -10.55
CA LYS A 40 -20.91 15.44 -9.09
C LYS A 40 -22.19 14.75 -8.65
N VAL A 41 -22.06 13.75 -7.80
CA VAL A 41 -23.17 13.02 -7.16
C VAL A 41 -23.10 13.26 -5.67
N SER A 42 -24.20 13.72 -5.08
CA SER A 42 -24.30 13.95 -3.64
C SER A 42 -25.43 13.11 -3.06
N VAL A 43 -25.11 12.35 -2.01
CA VAL A 43 -26.02 11.44 -1.34
C VAL A 43 -26.13 11.87 0.12
N ILE A 44 -27.30 12.34 0.52
CA ILE A 44 -27.55 12.79 1.90
C ILE A 44 -27.45 11.59 2.85
N SER A 45 -28.11 10.48 2.53
CA SER A 45 -27.97 9.25 3.30
C SER A 45 -28.34 8.01 2.50
N VAL A 46 -27.72 6.89 2.84
CA VAL A 46 -28.14 5.54 2.47
C VAL A 46 -28.35 4.76 3.75
N ASN A 47 -29.54 4.19 3.93
CA ASN A 47 -29.90 3.46 5.13
C ASN A 47 -30.44 2.08 4.75
N ALA A 48 -29.79 1.03 5.24
CA ALA A 48 -30.44 -0.28 5.28
C ALA A 48 -31.64 -0.22 6.24
N PRO A 49 -32.72 -0.97 5.99
CA PRO A 49 -33.81 -1.12 6.94
C PRO A 49 -33.27 -1.50 8.33
N LYS A 50 -33.70 -0.81 9.39
CA LYS A 50 -33.17 -1.00 10.75
C LYS A 50 -33.26 -2.45 11.28
N LYS A 51 -34.13 -3.27 10.70
CA LYS A 51 -34.32 -4.69 11.05
C LYS A 51 -33.38 -5.62 10.28
N GLN A 52 -32.73 -5.15 9.23
CA GLN A 52 -31.79 -5.93 8.44
C GLN A 52 -30.42 -5.93 9.13
N LYS A 53 -29.83 -7.11 9.24
CA LYS A 53 -28.44 -7.28 9.64
C LYS A 53 -27.63 -7.79 8.43
N PRO A 54 -26.45 -7.23 8.13
CA PRO A 54 -25.83 -6.09 8.80
C PRO A 54 -26.57 -4.77 8.54
N TYR A 55 -26.75 -3.96 9.59
CA TYR A 55 -27.23 -2.59 9.43
C TYR A 55 -26.13 -1.75 8.78
N PHE A 56 -26.44 -1.11 7.66
CA PHE A 56 -25.55 -0.19 6.97
C PHE A 56 -26.14 1.22 6.99
N ASN A 57 -25.29 2.19 7.30
CA ASN A 57 -25.63 3.60 7.23
C ASN A 57 -24.47 4.38 6.63
N LEU A 58 -24.76 5.17 5.60
CA LEU A 58 -23.87 6.17 5.03
C LEU A 58 -24.55 7.53 5.15
N GLN A 59 -23.80 8.55 5.52
CA GLN A 59 -24.26 9.93 5.58
C GLN A 59 -23.30 10.86 4.84
N ASN A 60 -23.87 11.84 4.15
CA ASN A 60 -23.15 12.92 3.49
C ASN A 60 -22.05 12.39 2.55
N GLY A 61 -22.44 11.52 1.62
CA GLY A 61 -21.56 11.06 0.54
C GLY A 61 -21.51 12.10 -0.58
N ASN A 62 -20.31 12.40 -1.07
CA ASN A 62 -20.09 13.23 -2.24
C ASN A 62 -19.04 12.54 -3.12
N ILE A 63 -19.35 12.38 -4.40
CA ILE A 63 -18.41 11.90 -5.41
C ILE A 63 -18.35 12.95 -6.50
N ALA A 64 -17.17 13.40 -6.86
CA ALA A 64 -16.93 14.25 -8.02
C ALA A 64 -15.88 13.62 -8.92
N LEU A 65 -16.09 13.71 -10.23
CA LEU A 65 -15.16 13.23 -11.25
C LEU A 65 -15.07 14.26 -12.37
N LYS A 66 -13.85 14.67 -12.67
CA LYS A 66 -13.52 15.53 -13.81
C LYS A 66 -12.50 14.84 -14.70
N LEU A 67 -12.79 14.77 -15.99
CA LEU A 67 -11.91 14.20 -17.01
C LEU A 67 -11.70 15.22 -18.12
N ASP A 68 -10.44 15.36 -18.55
CA ASP A 68 -10.04 15.98 -19.81
C ASP A 68 -9.59 14.84 -20.74
N ASN A 69 -10.44 14.54 -21.71
CA ASN A 69 -10.29 13.45 -22.68
C ASN A 69 -9.95 13.96 -24.08
N THR A 70 -9.56 15.23 -24.23
CA THR A 70 -9.18 15.82 -25.54
C THR A 70 -8.16 14.95 -26.27
N ASP A 71 -7.26 14.31 -25.52
CA ASP A 71 -6.37 13.23 -25.97
C ASP A 71 -6.36 12.10 -24.93
N LEU A 72 -6.96 10.95 -25.24
CA LEU A 72 -7.04 9.79 -24.34
C LEU A 72 -5.68 9.15 -24.01
N THR A 73 -4.62 9.50 -24.76
CA THR A 73 -3.26 9.05 -24.45
C THR A 73 -2.55 9.94 -23.42
N LYS A 74 -3.14 11.10 -23.08
CA LYS A 74 -2.61 12.11 -22.15
C LYS A 74 -3.72 12.78 -21.34
N SER A 75 -4.67 11.99 -20.85
CA SER A 75 -5.82 12.53 -20.14
C SER A 75 -5.45 13.06 -18.76
N ASN A 76 -6.19 14.08 -18.32
CA ASN A 76 -6.17 14.54 -16.94
C ASN A 76 -7.42 14.06 -16.23
N ALA A 77 -7.29 13.53 -15.02
CA ALA A 77 -8.40 13.08 -14.20
C ALA A 77 -8.31 13.67 -12.79
N ASN A 78 -9.41 14.21 -12.29
CA ASN A 78 -9.54 14.59 -10.89
C ASN A 78 -10.76 13.88 -10.30
N PHE A 79 -10.52 13.06 -9.29
CA PHE A 79 -11.55 12.36 -8.55
C PHE A 79 -11.55 12.83 -7.10
N GLU A 80 -12.73 13.12 -6.56
CA GLU A 80 -12.92 13.46 -5.15
C GLU A 80 -14.03 12.59 -4.57
N LEU A 81 -13.77 12.01 -3.41
CA LEU A 81 -14.75 11.31 -2.58
C LEU A 81 -14.74 11.95 -1.18
N LEU A 82 -15.90 12.38 -0.72
CA LEU A 82 -16.12 12.88 0.63
C LEU A 82 -17.22 12.04 1.27
N VAL A 83 -17.00 11.57 2.49
CA VAL A 83 -17.99 10.81 3.23
C VAL A 83 -18.01 11.28 4.67
N GLY A 84 -19.12 11.87 5.09
CA GLY A 84 -19.27 12.37 6.47
C GLY A 84 -19.26 11.24 7.50
N SER A 85 -20.03 10.17 7.26
CA SER A 85 -19.93 8.98 8.10
C SER A 85 -20.34 7.71 7.37
N VAL A 86 -19.72 6.60 7.74
CA VAL A 86 -20.18 5.25 7.40
C VAL A 86 -20.16 4.41 8.65
N LYS A 87 -21.19 3.58 8.82
CA LYS A 87 -21.28 2.62 9.90
C LYS A 87 -21.87 1.32 9.40
N GLN A 88 -21.28 0.22 9.85
CA GLN A 88 -21.83 -1.11 9.67
C GLN A 88 -21.93 -1.83 11.02
N THR A 89 -23.13 -2.34 11.31
CA THR A 89 -23.41 -3.14 12.51
C THR A 89 -23.90 -4.52 12.09
N PRO A 90 -23.01 -5.51 11.97
CA PRO A 90 -23.37 -6.91 11.74
C PRO A 90 -23.98 -7.56 12.99
N GLU A 91 -24.32 -8.86 12.90
CA GLU A 91 -24.82 -9.64 14.03
C GLU A 91 -23.78 -9.79 15.14
N ASP A 92 -22.54 -10.05 14.73
CA ASP A 92 -21.40 -10.16 15.61
C ASP A 92 -20.90 -8.76 15.98
N ASN A 93 -20.97 -8.43 17.27
CA ASN A 93 -20.44 -7.16 17.77
C ASN A 93 -18.93 -7.02 17.58
N ALA A 94 -18.21 -8.14 17.47
CA ALA A 94 -16.78 -8.16 17.14
C ALA A 94 -16.50 -7.83 15.67
N GLN A 95 -17.53 -7.60 14.85
CA GLN A 95 -17.41 -7.19 13.45
C GLN A 95 -17.92 -5.77 13.18
N LYS A 96 -18.34 -5.03 14.21
CA LYS A 96 -18.84 -3.65 14.07
C LYS A 96 -17.73 -2.70 13.66
N TRP A 97 -18.05 -1.74 12.81
CA TRP A 97 -17.14 -0.65 12.49
C TRP A 97 -17.87 0.64 12.13
N ASP A 98 -17.19 1.77 12.38
CA ASP A 98 -17.60 3.06 11.85
C ASP A 98 -16.39 3.91 11.45
N ALA A 99 -16.62 4.78 10.48
CA ALA A 99 -15.64 5.71 9.93
C ALA A 99 -16.28 7.09 9.82
N LYS A 100 -15.51 8.15 10.11
CA LYS A 100 -15.99 9.54 10.10
C LYS A 100 -15.07 10.45 9.30
N ASP A 101 -15.71 11.34 8.55
CA ASP A 101 -15.10 12.42 7.78
C ASP A 101 -13.96 11.92 6.88
N GLY A 102 -14.27 10.90 6.08
CA GLY A 102 -13.37 10.37 5.07
C GLY A 102 -13.29 11.29 3.85
N LYS A 103 -12.09 11.56 3.37
CA LYS A 103 -11.83 12.33 2.16
C LYS A 103 -10.76 11.63 1.34
N LEU A 104 -10.99 11.50 0.04
CA LEU A 104 -10.02 11.00 -0.94
C LEU A 104 -10.01 11.97 -2.11
N SER A 105 -8.84 12.42 -2.52
CA SER A 105 -8.61 13.17 -3.75
C SER A 105 -7.56 12.43 -4.56
N VAL A 106 -7.84 12.18 -5.83
CA VAL A 106 -6.91 11.56 -6.78
C VAL A 106 -6.79 12.50 -7.97
N GLN A 107 -5.57 12.91 -8.28
CA GLN A 107 -5.25 13.71 -9.45
C GLN A 107 -4.31 12.91 -10.32
N LEU A 108 -4.67 12.72 -11.58
CA LEU A 108 -3.84 12.11 -12.61
C LEU A 108 -3.59 13.16 -13.70
N LYS A 109 -2.35 13.27 -14.15
CA LYS A 109 -1.95 14.15 -15.24
C LYS A 109 -1.25 13.37 -16.34
N ASP A 110 -1.53 13.75 -17.59
CA ASP A 110 -0.93 13.12 -18.78
C ASP A 110 -1.04 11.58 -18.76
N TYR A 111 -2.12 11.05 -18.21
CA TYR A 111 -2.31 9.61 -18.00
C TYR A 111 -2.86 8.94 -19.26
N ASN A 112 -2.31 7.79 -19.64
CA ASN A 112 -2.71 7.06 -20.85
C ASN A 112 -3.95 6.20 -20.59
N ILE A 113 -5.12 6.85 -20.49
CA ILE A 113 -6.42 6.18 -20.30
C ILE A 113 -6.72 5.21 -21.45
N ALA A 114 -6.30 5.53 -22.68
CA ALA A 114 -6.51 4.65 -23.83
C ALA A 114 -5.92 3.24 -23.63
N ASN A 115 -4.77 3.14 -22.96
CA ASN A 115 -4.18 1.84 -22.63
C ASN A 115 -5.00 1.08 -21.59
N GLU A 116 -5.50 1.72 -20.54
CA GLU A 116 -6.38 1.07 -19.56
C GLU A 116 -7.68 0.57 -20.20
N LEU A 117 -8.31 1.41 -21.03
CA LEU A 117 -9.55 1.03 -21.72
C LEU A 117 -9.37 -0.17 -22.65
N SER A 118 -8.18 -0.33 -23.25
CA SER A 118 -7.88 -1.46 -24.13
C SER A 118 -7.87 -2.82 -23.42
N LEU A 119 -7.72 -2.84 -22.10
CA LEU A 119 -7.74 -4.05 -21.28
C LEU A 119 -9.15 -4.44 -20.82
N ILE A 120 -10.14 -3.54 -20.92
CA ILE A 120 -11.51 -3.80 -20.44
C ILE A 120 -12.17 -5.02 -21.11
N PRO A 121 -12.05 -5.25 -22.43
CA PRO A 121 -12.61 -6.45 -23.05
C PRO A 121 -12.06 -7.74 -22.41
N PHE A 122 -10.76 -7.76 -22.08
CA PHE A 122 -10.11 -8.90 -21.42
C PHE A 122 -10.64 -9.11 -20.01
N PHE A 123 -10.85 -8.03 -19.24
CA PHE A 123 -11.48 -8.10 -17.90
C PHE A 123 -12.91 -8.64 -17.94
N LEU A 124 -13.70 -8.24 -18.93
CA LEU A 124 -15.07 -8.72 -19.06
C LEU A 124 -15.13 -10.22 -19.38
N GLU A 125 -14.20 -10.70 -20.19
CA GLU A 125 -14.09 -12.12 -20.54
C GLU A 125 -13.66 -12.98 -19.34
N THR A 126 -12.85 -12.47 -18.40
CA THR A 126 -12.44 -13.24 -17.20
C THR A 126 -13.63 -13.66 -16.34
N LEU A 127 -14.77 -12.97 -16.44
CA LEU A 127 -16.01 -13.33 -15.71
C LEU A 127 -16.58 -14.69 -16.13
N THR A 128 -16.16 -15.21 -17.29
CA THR A 128 -16.67 -16.45 -17.88
C THR A 128 -15.64 -17.58 -17.91
N VAL A 129 -14.35 -17.27 -17.77
CA VAL A 129 -13.27 -18.24 -17.81
C VAL A 129 -13.13 -18.91 -16.44
N LYS A 130 -13.05 -20.25 -16.43
CA LYS A 130 -13.00 -21.06 -15.19
C LYS A 130 -11.75 -21.92 -15.06
N SER A 131 -10.94 -22.02 -16.11
CA SER A 131 -9.77 -22.90 -16.14
C SER A 131 -8.54 -22.11 -16.58
N PRO A 132 -7.36 -22.41 -16.00
CA PRO A 132 -6.11 -21.81 -16.45
C PRO A 132 -5.85 -22.11 -17.93
N PRO A 133 -5.22 -21.17 -18.66
CA PRO A 133 -4.95 -21.36 -20.07
C PRO A 133 -3.79 -22.35 -20.28
N SER A 134 -3.89 -23.17 -21.32
CA SER A 134 -2.82 -24.11 -21.70
C SER A 134 -1.69 -23.46 -22.51
N LYS A 135 -1.92 -22.25 -23.03
CA LYS A 135 -0.95 -21.42 -23.78
C LYS A 135 -1.22 -19.96 -23.51
N ASP A 136 -0.17 -19.14 -23.55
CA ASP A 136 -0.31 -17.69 -23.38
C ASP A 136 -1.12 -17.08 -24.54
N ASN A 137 -2.04 -16.18 -24.21
CA ASN A 137 -2.79 -15.40 -25.17
C ASN A 137 -1.90 -14.30 -25.78
N LYS A 138 -1.70 -14.37 -27.09
CA LYS A 138 -0.81 -13.45 -27.82
C LYS A 138 -1.32 -12.01 -27.85
N ASP A 139 -2.63 -11.82 -27.95
CA ASP A 139 -3.22 -10.48 -28.02
C ASP A 139 -3.10 -9.78 -26.67
N PHE A 140 -3.33 -10.51 -25.57
CA PHE A 140 -3.11 -10.01 -24.23
C PHE A 140 -1.63 -9.65 -23.99
N LEU A 141 -0.70 -10.52 -24.38
CA LEU A 141 0.74 -10.24 -24.28
C LEU A 141 1.13 -8.97 -25.04
N HIS A 142 0.62 -8.80 -26.27
CA HIS A 142 0.87 -7.59 -27.05
C HIS A 142 0.33 -6.33 -26.36
N LEU A 143 -0.87 -6.39 -25.75
CA LEU A 143 -1.43 -5.28 -24.98
C LEU A 143 -0.62 -4.98 -23.72
N LYS A 144 -0.16 -6.02 -23.01
CA LYS A 144 0.74 -5.87 -21.86
C LYS A 144 2.03 -5.14 -22.26
N ASP A 145 2.68 -5.59 -23.33
CA ASP A 145 3.94 -4.99 -23.79
C ASP A 145 3.75 -3.55 -24.27
N LYS A 146 2.60 -3.25 -24.90
CA LYS A 146 2.19 -1.89 -25.22
C LYS A 146 2.01 -1.06 -23.95
N TRP A 147 1.28 -1.56 -22.96
CA TRP A 147 1.05 -0.89 -21.68
C TRP A 147 2.38 -0.55 -21.00
N VAL A 148 3.31 -1.50 -20.89
CA VAL A 148 4.64 -1.28 -20.27
C VAL A 148 5.45 -0.21 -20.99
N ARG A 149 5.45 -0.20 -22.33
CA ARG A 149 6.21 0.77 -23.13
C ARG A 149 5.67 2.18 -22.99
N GLU A 150 4.36 2.31 -22.84
CA GLU A 150 3.64 3.58 -22.89
C GLU A 150 3.16 4.06 -21.52
N PHE A 151 3.39 3.26 -20.46
CA PHE A 151 3.02 3.60 -19.09
C PHE A 151 3.71 4.90 -18.68
N ARG A 152 2.88 5.85 -18.26
CA ARG A 152 3.29 7.13 -17.71
C ARG A 152 2.27 7.51 -16.65
N GLU A 153 2.78 7.82 -15.48
CA GLU A 153 1.98 8.27 -14.36
C GLU A 153 2.55 9.56 -13.81
N ASN A 154 1.68 10.54 -13.63
CA ASN A 154 1.93 11.72 -12.82
C ASN A 154 0.69 11.86 -11.92
N SER A 155 0.80 11.34 -10.71
CA SER A 155 -0.33 11.21 -9.80
C SER A 155 -0.07 11.90 -8.46
N ASN A 156 -1.14 12.40 -7.88
CA ASN A 156 -1.21 12.82 -6.49
C ASN A 156 -2.47 12.26 -5.86
N ILE A 157 -2.30 11.48 -4.81
CA ILE A 157 -3.38 10.84 -4.05
C ILE A 157 -3.31 11.37 -2.63
N ASP A 158 -4.38 11.99 -2.18
CA ASP A 158 -4.53 12.51 -0.82
C ASP A 158 -5.72 11.84 -0.16
N PHE A 159 -5.51 11.22 0.99
CA PHE A 159 -6.55 10.64 1.82
C PHE A 159 -6.48 11.19 3.24
N SER A 160 -7.63 11.46 3.83
CA SER A 160 -7.74 11.80 5.24
C SER A 160 -8.98 11.15 5.86
N LEU A 161 -8.86 10.73 7.12
CA LEU A 161 -9.95 10.17 7.90
C LEU A 161 -9.86 10.64 9.34
N HIS A 162 -10.94 11.24 9.85
CA HIS A 162 -10.94 11.77 11.21
C HIS A 162 -10.88 10.66 12.26
N SER A 163 -11.72 9.63 12.10
CA SER A 163 -11.69 8.47 12.98
C SER A 163 -12.16 7.21 12.28
N LEU A 164 -11.55 6.09 12.65
CA LEU A 164 -11.97 4.74 12.30
C LEU A 164 -12.04 3.92 13.58
N ASN A 165 -13.22 3.38 13.88
CA ASN A 165 -13.39 2.36 14.92
C ASN A 165 -13.59 1.03 14.20
N LEU A 166 -12.65 0.10 14.38
CA LEU A 166 -12.72 -1.27 13.89
C LEU A 166 -12.78 -2.19 15.11
N PHE A 167 -13.98 -2.66 15.43
CA PHE A 167 -14.23 -3.52 16.59
C PHE A 167 -13.92 -2.77 17.90
N GLU A 168 -12.83 -3.11 18.59
CA GLU A 168 -12.31 -2.40 19.77
C GLU A 168 -11.11 -1.49 19.43
N ASN A 169 -10.56 -1.64 18.22
CA ASN A 169 -9.42 -0.86 17.77
C ASN A 169 -9.87 0.49 17.25
N LYS A 170 -9.02 1.50 17.45
CA LYS A 170 -9.33 2.88 17.06
C LYS A 170 -8.15 3.54 16.38
N ILE A 171 -8.38 4.17 15.25
CA ILE A 171 -7.42 5.03 14.54
C ILE A 171 -7.99 6.44 14.49
N THR A 172 -7.16 7.45 14.77
CA THR A 172 -7.58 8.87 14.73
C THR A 172 -6.66 9.72 13.87
N ALA A 173 -7.24 10.70 13.19
CA ALA A 173 -6.55 11.64 12.32
C ALA A 173 -5.57 10.95 11.36
N LEU A 174 -6.05 9.93 10.64
CA LEU A 174 -5.27 9.24 9.63
C LEU A 174 -5.16 10.12 8.39
N THR A 175 -3.93 10.35 7.91
CA THR A 175 -3.67 10.95 6.61
C THR A 175 -2.74 10.06 5.82
N PHE A 176 -2.96 10.00 4.51
CA PHE A 176 -2.10 9.33 3.56
C PHE A 176 -1.92 10.26 2.37
N ASN A 177 -0.68 10.44 1.92
CA ASN A 177 -0.39 11.07 0.65
C ASN A 177 0.57 10.19 -0.14
N ASN A 178 0.25 9.99 -1.41
CA ASN A 178 1.17 9.42 -2.38
C ASN A 178 1.29 10.32 -3.59
N LYS A 179 2.52 10.65 -3.96
CA LYS A 179 2.81 11.40 -5.17
C LYS A 179 3.76 10.61 -6.04
N SER A 180 3.39 10.37 -7.28
CA SER A 180 4.18 9.59 -8.22
C SER A 180 4.42 10.34 -9.52
N ARG A 181 5.60 10.16 -10.11
CA ARG A 181 5.99 10.81 -11.36
C ARG A 181 6.91 9.90 -12.18
N SER A 182 6.49 9.65 -13.41
CA SER A 182 7.29 9.00 -14.43
C SER A 182 8.18 10.01 -15.15
N GLU A 183 9.45 9.66 -15.31
CA GLU A 183 10.45 10.33 -16.13
C GLU A 183 10.96 9.34 -17.20
N SER A 184 11.90 9.74 -18.07
CA SER A 184 12.33 8.91 -19.21
C SER A 184 12.89 7.54 -18.83
N ASP A 185 13.64 7.50 -17.74
CA ASP A 185 14.48 6.40 -17.25
C ASP A 185 14.23 6.11 -15.76
N GLN A 186 13.36 6.90 -15.12
CA GLN A 186 13.13 6.88 -13.68
C GLN A 186 11.65 7.00 -13.34
N TYR A 187 11.28 6.47 -12.19
CA TYR A 187 9.97 6.67 -11.59
C TYR A 187 10.13 7.05 -10.13
N ASN A 188 9.69 8.25 -9.78
CA ASN A 188 9.81 8.80 -8.44
C ASN A 188 8.46 8.69 -7.75
N THR A 189 8.44 8.13 -6.54
CA THR A 189 7.22 8.07 -5.73
C THR A 189 7.54 8.41 -4.28
N SER A 190 6.68 9.21 -3.65
CA SER A 190 6.78 9.56 -2.25
C SER A 190 5.53 9.10 -1.54
N PHE A 191 5.69 8.21 -0.57
CA PHE A 191 4.61 7.76 0.30
C PHE A 191 4.73 8.45 1.65
N THR A 192 3.64 9.01 2.15
CA THR A 192 3.53 9.46 3.53
C THR A 192 2.26 8.95 4.18
N LEU A 193 2.36 8.55 5.45
CA LEU A 193 1.23 8.15 6.27
C LEU A 193 1.41 8.73 7.66
N ASN A 194 0.40 9.43 8.17
CA ASN A 194 0.43 9.94 9.54
C ASN A 194 -0.85 9.55 10.28
N THR A 195 -0.74 9.30 11.57
CA THR A 195 -1.91 9.17 12.44
C THR A 195 -1.57 9.64 13.83
N LYS A 196 -2.52 10.36 14.45
CA LYS A 196 -2.36 10.84 15.81
C LYS A 196 -2.37 9.71 16.82
N LYS A 197 -3.20 8.69 16.60
CA LYS A 197 -3.37 7.60 17.56
C LYS A 197 -3.92 6.35 16.92
N ILE A 198 -3.28 5.22 17.20
CA ILE A 198 -3.78 3.86 16.98
C ILE A 198 -3.90 3.21 18.36
N SER A 199 -5.08 2.72 18.72
CA SER A 199 -5.31 1.98 19.97
C SER A 199 -5.64 0.54 19.65
N VAL A 200 -4.91 -0.38 20.28
CA VAL A 200 -5.09 -1.84 20.16
C VAL A 200 -5.23 -2.42 21.57
N PRO A 201 -6.43 -2.33 22.18
CA PRO A 201 -6.64 -2.70 23.58
C PRO A 201 -6.30 -4.16 23.88
N GLU A 202 -6.59 -5.09 22.96
CA GLU A 202 -6.27 -6.51 23.08
C GLU A 202 -4.78 -6.76 23.32
N GLN A 203 -3.91 -5.95 22.72
CA GLN A 203 -2.45 -6.03 22.89
C GLN A 203 -1.94 -5.16 24.04
N SER A 204 -2.84 -4.48 24.76
CA SER A 204 -2.51 -3.45 25.75
C SER A 204 -1.54 -2.40 25.19
N MET A 205 -1.77 -1.98 23.94
CA MET A 205 -0.86 -1.15 23.16
C MET A 205 -1.56 0.07 22.57
N GLN A 206 -0.83 1.19 22.51
CA GLN A 206 -1.20 2.36 21.74
C GLN A 206 0.02 2.92 21.01
N ILE A 207 -0.18 3.35 19.76
CA ILE A 207 0.80 4.14 18.99
C ILE A 207 0.27 5.57 18.95
N GLU A 208 1.12 6.53 19.29
CA GLU A 208 0.83 7.95 19.26
C GLU A 208 1.75 8.65 18.25
N ASP A 209 1.22 9.62 17.52
CA ASP A 209 1.95 10.47 16.57
C ASP A 209 2.81 9.68 15.57
N LEU A 210 2.22 8.65 14.95
CA LEU A 210 2.86 7.91 13.87
C LEU A 210 3.05 8.82 12.66
N SER A 211 4.27 8.83 12.15
CA SER A 211 4.65 9.45 10.89
C SER A 211 5.55 8.50 10.10
N ILE A 212 5.14 8.18 8.88
CA ILE A 212 5.87 7.38 7.91
C ILE A 212 6.15 8.27 6.70
N SER A 213 7.39 8.29 6.23
CA SER A 213 7.80 8.92 4.99
C SER A 213 8.76 7.99 4.26
N ILE A 214 8.40 7.60 3.04
CA ILE A 214 9.17 6.69 2.19
C ILE A 214 9.30 7.31 0.81
N PRO A 215 10.39 8.05 0.54
CA PRO A 215 10.78 8.48 -0.79
C PRO A 215 11.46 7.32 -1.51
N LEU A 216 10.90 6.92 -2.65
CA LEU A 216 11.38 5.83 -3.48
C LEU A 216 11.63 6.34 -4.90
N LYS A 217 12.77 5.96 -5.45
CA LYS A 217 13.11 6.17 -6.86
C LYS A 217 13.39 4.81 -7.49
N LEU A 218 12.60 4.43 -8.49
CA LEU A 218 12.84 3.26 -9.34
C LEU A 218 13.67 3.70 -10.56
N ASN A 219 14.77 3.00 -10.79
CA ASN A 219 15.58 3.14 -12.00
C ASN A 219 15.16 2.07 -13.02
N ASP A 220 15.19 2.39 -14.31
CA ASP A 220 14.77 1.47 -15.38
C ASP A 220 13.38 0.83 -15.16
N PRO A 221 12.35 1.62 -14.80
CA PRO A 221 11.09 1.11 -14.27
C PRO A 221 10.33 0.18 -15.24
N ARG A 222 10.60 0.25 -16.55
CA ARG A 222 9.94 -0.58 -17.56
C ARG A 222 10.21 -2.08 -17.41
N LEU A 223 11.43 -2.45 -17.01
CA LEU A 223 11.76 -3.87 -16.79
C LEU A 223 10.93 -4.40 -15.61
N TYR A 224 10.98 -3.67 -14.49
CA TYR A 224 10.17 -3.97 -13.33
C TYR A 224 8.68 -4.03 -13.67
N TRP A 225 8.11 -3.04 -14.36
CA TRP A 225 6.70 -3.05 -14.76
C TRP A 225 6.32 -4.20 -15.69
N SER A 226 7.22 -4.64 -16.57
CA SER A 226 6.97 -5.80 -17.41
C SER A 226 6.72 -7.06 -16.60
N SER A 227 7.47 -7.24 -15.52
CA SER A 227 7.43 -8.41 -14.64
C SER A 227 6.38 -8.25 -13.53
N ALA A 228 6.24 -7.04 -12.99
CA ALA A 228 5.30 -6.70 -11.94
C ALA A 228 3.86 -6.46 -12.43
N PHE A 229 3.63 -6.41 -13.75
CA PHE A 229 2.29 -6.22 -14.31
C PHE A 229 1.26 -7.20 -13.73
N CYS A 230 1.66 -8.46 -13.51
CA CYS A 230 0.79 -9.48 -12.95
C CYS A 230 0.63 -9.41 -11.42
N LEU A 231 1.21 -8.40 -10.76
CA LEU A 231 1.05 -8.15 -9.33
C LEU A 231 -0.07 -7.11 -9.12
N GLY A 232 -1.12 -7.48 -8.39
CA GLY A 232 -2.20 -6.55 -8.03
C GLY A 232 -3.33 -6.47 -9.06
N ALA A 233 -3.63 -5.26 -9.56
CA ALA A 233 -4.88 -4.99 -10.29
C ALA A 233 -5.08 -5.81 -11.57
N TYR A 234 -4.00 -6.28 -12.21
CA TYR A 234 -4.06 -7.09 -13.43
C TYR A 234 -3.80 -8.59 -13.19
N GLU A 235 -3.68 -9.03 -11.92
CA GLU A 235 -3.44 -10.43 -11.56
C GLU A 235 -4.48 -11.36 -12.21
N THR A 236 -5.76 -11.02 -12.12
CA THR A 236 -6.86 -11.81 -12.71
C THR A 236 -6.72 -11.96 -14.22
N LEU A 237 -6.24 -10.93 -14.92
CA LEU A 237 -5.97 -11.03 -16.36
C LEU A 237 -4.84 -12.02 -16.62
N CYS A 238 -3.74 -11.93 -15.88
CA CYS A 238 -2.63 -12.86 -16.02
C CYS A 238 -3.03 -14.31 -15.72
N GLN A 239 -3.82 -14.55 -14.68
CA GLN A 239 -4.35 -15.88 -14.35
C GLN A 239 -5.23 -16.46 -15.47
N THR A 240 -5.97 -15.59 -16.17
CA THR A 240 -6.89 -15.98 -17.24
C THR A 240 -6.18 -16.22 -18.58
N TYR A 241 -5.16 -15.41 -18.89
CA TYR A 241 -4.58 -15.32 -20.23
C TYR A 241 -3.14 -15.80 -20.34
N LEU A 242 -2.46 -16.09 -19.23
CA LEU A 242 -1.09 -16.60 -19.20
C LEU A 242 -1.01 -17.94 -18.50
N THR A 243 -0.13 -18.81 -19.00
CA THR A 243 0.18 -20.08 -18.36
C THR A 243 0.82 -19.87 -16.99
N THR A 244 0.66 -20.83 -16.09
CA THR A 244 1.31 -20.80 -14.76
C THR A 244 2.82 -20.63 -14.87
N ALA A 245 3.47 -21.27 -15.85
CA ALA A 245 4.91 -21.13 -16.08
C ALA A 245 5.32 -19.68 -16.42
N THR A 246 4.52 -18.98 -17.23
CA THR A 246 4.75 -17.56 -17.56
C THR A 246 4.52 -16.67 -16.34
N GLN A 247 3.50 -16.96 -15.53
CA GLN A 247 3.22 -16.22 -14.29
C GLN A 247 4.35 -16.38 -13.26
N GLU A 248 4.82 -17.61 -13.02
CA GLU A 248 5.97 -17.89 -12.15
C GLU A 248 7.24 -17.19 -12.63
N LYS A 249 7.47 -17.18 -13.95
CA LYS A 249 8.58 -16.43 -14.55
C LYS A 249 8.46 -14.94 -14.24
N TYR A 250 7.30 -14.33 -14.43
CA TYR A 250 7.11 -12.90 -14.13
C TYR A 250 7.28 -12.59 -12.64
N LEU A 251 6.77 -13.43 -11.75
CA LEU A 251 6.97 -13.26 -10.31
C LEU A 251 8.45 -13.32 -9.92
N ASN A 252 9.21 -14.29 -10.45
CA ASN A 252 10.64 -14.42 -10.20
C ASN A 252 11.43 -13.25 -10.79
N ASN A 253 11.05 -12.81 -11.99
CA ASN A 253 11.66 -11.67 -12.64
C ASN A 253 11.38 -10.37 -11.91
N ALA A 254 10.19 -10.17 -11.33
CA ALA A 254 9.86 -8.94 -10.63
C ALA A 254 10.87 -8.65 -9.51
N TRP A 255 11.26 -9.66 -8.74
CA TRP A 255 12.31 -9.54 -7.72
C TRP A 255 13.71 -9.31 -8.29
N SER A 256 13.98 -9.84 -9.47
CA SER A 256 15.28 -9.72 -10.15
C SER A 256 15.44 -8.36 -10.83
N ASP A 257 14.35 -7.81 -11.36
CA ASP A 257 14.28 -6.55 -12.11
C ASP A 257 14.17 -5.32 -11.19
N LEU A 258 13.93 -5.51 -9.89
CA LEU A 258 13.91 -4.42 -8.92
C LEU A 258 15.25 -3.68 -8.90
N ASN A 259 15.18 -2.39 -9.20
CA ASN A 259 16.28 -1.45 -9.15
C ASN A 259 15.76 -0.14 -8.56
N PHE A 260 16.04 0.11 -7.28
CA PHE A 260 15.47 1.24 -6.57
C PHE A 260 16.43 1.91 -5.60
N ILE A 261 16.12 3.14 -5.24
CA ILE A 261 16.79 3.93 -4.22
C ILE A 261 15.73 4.36 -3.20
N LEU A 262 16.02 4.13 -1.92
CA LEU A 262 15.32 4.70 -0.78
C LEU A 262 16.18 5.84 -0.24
N ASP A 263 15.63 7.05 -0.31
CA ASP A 263 16.32 8.26 0.13
C ASP A 263 15.58 8.83 1.35
N HIS A 264 16.25 8.93 2.48
CA HIS A 264 15.73 9.50 3.73
C HIS A 264 14.38 8.89 4.20
N THR A 265 14.22 7.57 4.11
CA THR A 265 13.06 6.89 4.68
C THR A 265 13.05 7.07 6.20
N ASN A 266 11.93 7.52 6.75
CA ASN A 266 11.79 7.79 8.18
C ASN A 266 10.43 7.29 8.68
N VAL A 267 10.45 6.52 9.76
CA VAL A 267 9.28 6.13 10.53
C VAL A 267 9.49 6.55 11.98
N THR A 268 8.59 7.36 12.51
CA THR A 268 8.62 7.78 13.91
C THR A 268 7.26 7.59 14.55
N PHE A 269 7.23 7.15 15.80
CA PHE A 269 6.03 7.14 16.62
C PHE A 269 6.41 7.08 18.09
N ASN A 270 5.43 7.33 18.97
CA ASN A 270 5.56 7.04 20.38
C ASN A 270 4.74 5.79 20.73
N LEU A 271 5.35 4.85 21.44
CA LEU A 271 4.70 3.62 21.88
C LEU A 271 4.29 3.75 23.34
N ASN A 272 3.02 3.47 23.63
CA ASN A 272 2.40 3.57 24.96
C ASN A 272 1.59 2.30 25.26
N THR A 273 1.26 2.07 26.53
CA THR A 273 0.36 0.99 26.94
C THR A 273 -1.11 1.37 26.73
N SER A 274 -1.99 0.37 26.75
CA SER A 274 -3.44 0.55 26.88
C SER A 274 -3.92 -0.24 28.11
N PRO A 275 -4.47 0.39 29.17
CA PRO A 275 -4.67 1.83 29.36
C PRO A 275 -3.37 2.65 29.38
N GLU A 276 -3.48 3.94 29.12
CA GLU A 276 -2.34 4.86 28.96
C GLU A 276 -1.51 4.98 30.24
N THR A 277 -0.19 4.96 30.07
CA THR A 277 0.78 5.35 31.10
C THR A 277 1.68 6.46 30.55
N LYS A 278 2.78 6.10 29.91
CA LYS A 278 3.74 7.03 29.32
C LYS A 278 4.18 6.51 27.96
N ALA A 279 4.07 7.38 26.95
CA ALA A 279 4.51 7.10 25.60
C ALA A 279 6.02 7.34 25.48
N TYR A 280 6.71 6.47 24.73
CA TYR A 280 8.14 6.57 24.51
C TYR A 280 8.49 6.47 23.02
N PRO A 281 9.48 7.22 22.54
CA PRO A 281 9.78 7.32 21.12
C PRO A 281 10.37 6.03 20.54
N VAL A 282 9.98 5.74 19.31
CA VAL A 282 10.53 4.72 18.44
C VAL A 282 10.82 5.36 17.08
N LYS A 283 12.00 5.07 16.53
CA LYS A 283 12.44 5.63 15.24
C LYS A 283 13.10 4.57 14.37
N PHE A 284 12.73 4.56 13.09
CA PHE A 284 13.38 3.79 12.03
C PHE A 284 13.82 4.75 10.92
N GLU A 285 15.07 4.65 10.51
CA GLU A 285 15.65 5.45 9.43
C GLU A 285 16.30 4.51 8.45
N ALA A 286 16.01 4.66 7.16
CA ALA A 286 16.62 3.84 6.12
C ALA A 286 17.06 4.71 4.94
N ASN A 287 18.27 4.43 4.48
CA ASN A 287 18.81 4.96 3.23
C ASN A 287 19.49 3.81 2.52
N GLY A 288 19.27 3.66 1.23
CA GLY A 288 19.93 2.59 0.51
C GLY A 288 19.43 2.44 -0.90
N MET A 289 19.96 1.44 -1.58
CA MET A 289 19.57 1.07 -2.92
C MET A 289 19.55 -0.44 -3.06
N MET A 290 18.75 -0.87 -4.01
CA MET A 290 18.74 -2.22 -4.53
C MET A 290 19.10 -2.16 -6.00
N THR A 291 20.04 -3.00 -6.42
CA THR A 291 20.39 -3.15 -7.82
C THR A 291 19.69 -4.35 -8.45
N LYS A 292 19.47 -4.28 -9.76
CA LYS A 292 18.94 -5.41 -10.53
C LYS A 292 19.88 -6.61 -10.43
N ALA A 293 19.32 -7.81 -10.51
CA ALA A 293 20.11 -9.04 -10.54
C ALA A 293 20.98 -9.12 -11.81
N PRO A 294 22.19 -9.71 -11.72
CA PRO A 294 22.98 -10.08 -12.89
C PRO A 294 22.20 -11.02 -13.81
N GLU A 295 22.41 -10.93 -15.13
CA GLU A 295 21.69 -11.74 -16.13
C GLU A 295 21.94 -13.26 -16.00
N ASP A 296 23.05 -13.65 -15.38
CA ASP A 296 23.49 -15.03 -15.14
C ASP A 296 23.13 -15.58 -13.75
N ALA A 297 22.46 -14.78 -12.91
CA ALA A 297 22.06 -15.20 -11.58
C ALA A 297 21.01 -16.32 -11.63
N LYS A 298 21.40 -17.53 -11.20
CA LYS A 298 20.45 -18.66 -11.09
C LYS A 298 19.41 -18.35 -10.01
N SER A 299 18.14 -18.42 -10.40
CA SER A 299 16.94 -18.02 -9.64
C SER A 299 16.65 -18.81 -8.34
N SER A 300 17.60 -19.58 -7.80
CA SER A 300 17.32 -20.62 -6.80
C SER A 300 17.99 -20.43 -5.43
N GLN A 301 18.58 -19.28 -5.11
CA GLN A 301 19.15 -19.06 -3.76
C GLN A 301 18.82 -17.66 -3.22
N GLY A 302 18.04 -17.63 -2.12
CA GLY A 302 17.58 -16.41 -1.44
C GLY A 302 18.68 -15.50 -0.85
N TRP A 303 19.95 -15.88 -0.99
CA TRP A 303 21.10 -15.04 -0.67
C TRP A 303 21.37 -13.94 -1.72
N SER A 304 20.90 -14.14 -2.96
CA SER A 304 21.07 -13.16 -4.06
C SER A 304 20.28 -11.86 -3.87
N PHE A 305 19.30 -11.82 -2.97
CA PHE A 305 18.53 -10.61 -2.67
C PHE A 305 19.34 -9.65 -1.80
N LEU A 306 19.94 -10.16 -0.71
CA LEU A 306 20.71 -9.34 0.21
C LEU A 306 21.99 -8.81 -0.44
N ASP A 307 22.60 -9.57 -1.36
CA ASP A 307 23.85 -9.16 -2.04
C ASP A 307 23.66 -7.90 -2.90
N ARG A 308 22.42 -7.65 -3.35
CA ARG A 308 22.06 -6.53 -4.23
C ARG A 308 21.64 -5.27 -3.48
N ILE A 309 21.56 -5.36 -2.15
CA ILE A 309 21.22 -4.24 -1.29
C ILE A 309 22.51 -3.57 -0.85
N GLU A 310 22.51 -2.25 -0.87
CA GLU A 310 23.49 -1.42 -0.19
C GLU A 310 22.76 -0.33 0.58
N GLY A 311 23.23 0.00 1.78
CA GLY A 311 22.63 1.05 2.58
C GLY A 311 22.74 0.84 4.07
N LEU A 312 22.02 1.70 4.78
CA LEU A 312 21.96 1.79 6.22
C LEU A 312 20.51 1.77 6.68
N LEU A 313 20.20 0.85 7.58
CA LEU A 313 18.99 0.83 8.38
C LEU A 313 19.36 1.10 9.84
N ARG A 314 18.83 2.18 10.41
CA ARG A 314 18.98 2.51 11.83
C ARG A 314 17.64 2.39 12.53
N ILE A 315 17.63 1.63 13.62
CA ILE A 315 16.48 1.44 14.49
C ILE A 315 16.84 1.96 15.88
N SER A 316 15.93 2.72 16.50
CA SER A 316 16.12 3.30 17.83
C SER A 316 14.87 3.14 18.66
N PHE A 317 15.03 2.60 19.87
CA PHE A 317 13.99 2.43 20.87
C PHE A 317 14.41 3.13 22.17
N ASP A 318 13.52 3.88 22.80
CA ASP A 318 13.78 4.39 24.15
C ASP A 318 13.96 3.23 25.15
N LYS A 319 14.98 3.30 26.00
CA LYS A 319 15.28 2.25 26.97
C LYS A 319 14.10 1.93 27.89
N ARG A 320 13.28 2.92 28.23
CA ARG A 320 12.12 2.79 29.13
C ARG A 320 10.95 2.01 28.52
N LEU A 321 11.05 1.66 27.23
CA LEU A 321 10.17 0.66 26.64
C LEU A 321 10.40 -0.74 27.22
N VAL A 322 11.61 -1.07 27.65
CA VAL A 322 11.95 -2.37 28.28
C VAL A 322 12.41 -2.24 29.72
N GLU A 323 12.97 -1.09 30.10
CA GLU A 323 13.40 -0.79 31.47
C GLU A 323 12.25 -0.14 32.23
N ILE A 324 11.45 -0.99 32.88
CA ILE A 324 10.23 -0.59 33.57
C ILE A 324 10.58 0.19 34.84
N GLN A 325 10.04 1.41 35.00
CA GLN A 325 10.32 2.28 36.14
C GLN A 325 9.13 2.44 37.11
N ASP A 326 7.93 2.01 36.73
CA ASP A 326 6.71 2.18 37.53
C ASP A 326 5.84 0.91 37.60
N GLU A 327 5.25 0.68 38.78
CA GLU A 327 4.49 -0.54 39.10
C GLU A 327 3.25 -0.71 38.20
N LYS A 328 2.59 0.41 37.81
CA LYS A 328 1.38 0.38 36.98
C LYS A 328 1.72 -0.13 35.57
N THR A 329 2.76 0.43 34.94
CA THR A 329 3.23 -0.01 33.62
C THR A 329 3.74 -1.45 33.68
N SER A 330 4.44 -1.84 34.77
CA SER A 330 4.92 -3.23 34.94
C SER A 330 3.79 -4.24 34.85
N LYS A 331 2.72 -4.03 35.64
CA LYS A 331 1.56 -4.92 35.66
C LYS A 331 0.89 -5.06 34.28
N ILE A 332 0.81 -3.98 33.50
CA ILE A 332 0.23 -4.02 32.15
C ILE A 332 1.13 -4.81 31.20
N LYS A 333 2.44 -4.55 31.21
CA LYS A 333 3.40 -5.22 30.31
C LYS A 333 3.55 -6.71 30.63
N GLU A 334 3.59 -7.08 31.92
CA GLU A 334 3.63 -8.45 32.42
C GLU A 334 2.38 -9.29 32.10
N GLN A 335 1.29 -8.67 31.68
CA GLN A 335 0.08 -9.38 31.27
C GLN A 335 -0.10 -9.44 29.75
N SER A 336 0.75 -8.73 28.99
CA SER A 336 0.61 -8.61 27.54
C SER A 336 1.72 -9.36 26.81
N SER A 337 1.34 -10.34 25.97
CA SER A 337 2.27 -11.08 25.12
C SER A 337 3.04 -10.17 24.16
N TYR A 338 2.44 -9.07 23.70
CA TYR A 338 3.08 -8.08 22.84
C TYR A 338 4.26 -7.39 23.53
N TRP A 339 4.08 -6.97 24.79
CA TRP A 339 5.14 -6.31 25.54
C TRP A 339 6.28 -7.26 25.90
N HIS A 340 5.99 -8.54 26.21
CA HIS A 340 7.02 -9.57 26.35
C HIS A 340 7.79 -9.81 25.06
N MET A 341 7.11 -9.81 23.92
CA MET A 341 7.76 -9.93 22.62
C MET A 341 8.77 -8.79 22.43
N ILE A 342 8.39 -7.53 22.66
CA ILE A 342 9.33 -6.40 22.57
C ILE A 342 10.52 -6.58 23.50
N GLN A 343 10.28 -6.90 24.77
CA GLN A 343 11.34 -7.10 25.75
C GLN A 343 12.31 -8.20 25.31
N SER A 344 11.81 -9.36 24.88
CA SER A 344 12.64 -10.48 24.42
C SER A 344 13.42 -10.18 23.14
N LYS A 345 12.95 -9.26 22.29
CA LYS A 345 13.63 -8.85 21.05
C LYS A 345 14.68 -7.77 21.23
N ILE A 346 14.75 -7.13 22.39
CA ILE A 346 15.73 -6.06 22.68
C ILE A 346 16.68 -6.49 23.80
N LYS A 347 16.11 -6.98 24.91
CA LYS A 347 16.83 -7.28 26.15
C LYS A 347 16.28 -8.56 26.84
N PRO A 348 16.44 -9.75 26.23
CA PRO A 348 16.06 -11.01 26.87
C PRO A 348 16.90 -11.29 28.12
N TYR A 349 16.26 -11.73 29.21
CA TYR A 349 16.92 -12.07 30.49
C TYR A 349 17.89 -10.98 30.98
N ASP A 350 17.45 -9.72 30.89
CA ASP A 350 18.23 -8.51 31.24
C ASP A 350 19.54 -8.30 30.47
N THR A 351 19.79 -9.10 29.43
CA THR A 351 20.95 -8.97 28.54
C THR A 351 20.52 -8.36 27.22
N ILE A 352 21.14 -7.25 26.82
CA ILE A 352 20.86 -6.62 25.53
C ILE A 352 21.34 -7.55 24.42
N LEU A 353 20.50 -7.79 23.40
CA LEU A 353 20.90 -8.61 22.27
C LEU A 353 22.10 -7.97 21.53
N PRO A 354 23.05 -8.77 21.01
CA PRO A 354 24.24 -8.25 20.32
C PRO A 354 23.95 -7.30 19.15
N ALA A 355 22.76 -7.41 18.56
CA ALA A 355 22.30 -6.52 17.50
C ALA A 355 22.03 -5.08 17.97
N PHE A 356 21.96 -4.83 19.28
CA PHE A 356 21.69 -3.52 19.87
C PHE A 356 22.87 -3.01 20.71
N VAL A 357 23.04 -1.70 20.71
CA VAL A 357 23.95 -0.96 21.58
C VAL A 357 23.17 0.10 22.36
N ALA A 358 23.63 0.40 23.57
CA ALA A 358 23.09 1.49 24.37
C ALA A 358 23.70 2.83 23.93
N GLU A 359 22.90 3.75 23.39
CA GLU A 359 23.30 5.10 22.99
C GLU A 359 22.43 6.12 23.75
N GLY A 360 22.98 6.75 24.79
CA GLY A 360 22.23 7.69 25.63
C GLY A 360 21.01 7.03 26.27
N GLU A 361 19.82 7.59 26.04
CA GLU A 361 18.53 7.07 26.53
C GLU A 361 17.92 5.98 25.63
N ASN A 362 18.63 5.52 24.58
CA ASN A 362 18.09 4.60 23.59
C ASN A 362 18.88 3.28 23.49
N TYR A 363 18.18 2.24 23.05
CA TYR A 363 18.75 1.06 22.41
C TYR A 363 18.72 1.25 20.90
N VAL A 364 19.88 1.14 20.27
CA VAL A 364 20.06 1.43 18.84
C VAL A 364 20.63 0.19 18.14
N ALA A 365 20.07 -0.14 16.98
CA ALA A 365 20.63 -1.11 16.04
C ALA A 365 20.90 -0.41 14.71
N LYS A 366 22.11 -0.53 14.20
CA LYS A 366 22.53 -0.02 12.88
C LYS A 366 22.92 -1.21 12.02
N PHE A 367 22.16 -1.48 10.97
CA PHE A 367 22.46 -2.50 9.98
C PHE A 367 22.99 -1.80 8.74
N GLU A 368 24.20 -2.13 8.33
CA GLU A 368 24.84 -1.55 7.16
C GLU A 368 25.26 -2.67 6.21
N LYS A 369 25.00 -2.47 4.92
CA LYS A 369 25.56 -3.28 3.85
C LYS A 369 26.24 -2.36 2.84
N ASN A 370 27.51 -2.63 2.59
CA ASN A 370 28.34 -1.94 1.60
C ASN A 370 29.28 -2.95 0.90
N ASP A 371 30.25 -2.46 0.13
CA ASP A 371 31.25 -3.28 -0.57
C ASP A 371 32.11 -4.15 0.36
N ASN A 372 32.31 -3.71 1.61
CA ASN A 372 33.13 -4.42 2.59
C ASN A 372 32.35 -5.51 3.34
N GLY A 373 31.04 -5.68 3.06
CA GLY A 373 30.20 -6.72 3.63
C GLY A 373 29.04 -6.19 4.47
N TYR A 374 28.56 -7.05 5.38
CA TYR A 374 27.44 -6.77 6.29
C TYR A 374 27.96 -6.42 7.68
N PHE A 375 27.44 -5.33 8.24
CA PHE A 375 27.81 -4.84 9.54
C PHE A 375 26.58 -4.60 10.42
N ILE A 376 26.70 -4.95 11.69
CA ILE A 376 25.73 -4.60 12.73
C ILE A 376 26.46 -3.79 13.79
N ASN A 377 26.05 -2.54 13.98
CA ASN A 377 26.70 -1.58 14.87
C ASN A 377 28.22 -1.42 14.58
N GLY A 378 28.60 -1.45 13.31
CA GLY A 378 29.99 -1.33 12.87
C GLY A 378 30.83 -2.61 13.01
N LYS A 379 30.24 -3.71 13.51
CA LYS A 379 30.91 -5.01 13.62
C LYS A 379 30.50 -5.94 12.49
N SER A 380 31.44 -6.68 11.93
CA SER A 380 31.14 -7.75 10.97
C SER A 380 30.41 -8.91 11.64
N PHE A 381 29.74 -9.75 10.83
CA PHE A 381 29.04 -10.93 11.37
C PHE A 381 29.98 -11.89 12.12
N LYS A 382 31.22 -12.06 11.65
CA LYS A 382 32.23 -12.89 12.31
C LYS A 382 32.60 -12.39 13.71
N GLU A 383 32.82 -11.08 13.85
CA GLU A 383 33.12 -10.46 15.14
C GLU A 383 31.95 -10.61 16.13
N ILE A 384 30.71 -10.65 15.62
CA ILE A 384 29.52 -10.87 16.45
C ILE A 384 29.44 -12.33 16.91
N GLU A 385 29.66 -13.30 16.03
CA GLU A 385 29.68 -14.74 16.37
C GLU A 385 30.79 -15.07 17.39
N GLU A 386 32.00 -14.54 17.20
CA GLU A 386 33.11 -14.72 18.13
C GLU A 386 32.78 -14.11 19.50
N SER A 387 32.20 -12.90 19.54
CA SER A 387 31.81 -12.24 20.80
C SER A 387 30.62 -12.88 21.53
N SER A 388 29.85 -13.74 20.85
CA SER A 388 28.69 -14.45 21.43
C SER A 388 28.99 -15.90 21.81
N SER A 389 30.10 -16.46 21.33
CA SER A 389 30.61 -17.78 21.76
C SER A 389 31.57 -17.70 22.95
N GLU A 390 32.04 -16.50 23.31
CA GLU A 390 32.81 -16.21 24.52
C GLU A 390 31.96 -15.82 25.75
N LYS A 391 30.62 -15.87 25.64
CA LYS A 391 29.67 -15.65 26.74
C LYS A 391 28.86 -16.92 27.00
#